data_AF-A0A947S5W9-F1
#
_entry.id   AF-A0A947S5W9-F1
#
_cell.length_a   1.000
_cell.length_b   1.000
_cell.length_c   1.000
_cell.angle_alpha   90.00
_cell.angle_beta   90.00
_cell.angle_gamma   90.00
#
_symmetry.space_group_name_H-M   'P 1'
#
loop_
_entity.id
_entity.type
_entity.pdbx_description
1 polymer ?
#
loop_
_entity_poly.entity_id
_entity_poly.type
_entity_poly.pdbx_seq_one_letter_code
_entity_poly.pdbx_strand_id
1 'polypeptide(L)'
;MKSKGQTLVAIVVLSVLALTVGILVSNRFIKGLRSITESNNSSKALAIAEAAVERMLLIPNETLEDYINFGSCGDVCVLELVGGLGQRIRADVTLSFAGNSSEAFETKISENEVVQVNLTGYETNSNIDVCWDNFASIYANYIYEESSKLKIFPYAYNPVTYAGFDNGFDNASSNHGYTNCFSIITSNTPEMVRLKAFYSDSYIYVIPNETQTIPSQGIIITSTGRAGNAIKSVSVLKSSAMAPEYFDYVIYQKSEDDPLSNRPY
;
A
#
# COMPACT_ATOMS: atom_id res chain seq x y z
N MET A 1 -47.66 -8.15 69.41
CA MET A 1 -47.03 -7.04 68.65
C MET A 1 -45.88 -7.57 67.79
N LYS A 2 -46.13 -8.12 66.59
CA LYS A 2 -45.03 -8.52 65.66
C LYS A 2 -45.33 -8.36 64.15
N SER A 3 -46.53 -7.90 63.74
CA SER A 3 -46.91 -7.86 62.32
C SER A 3 -46.74 -6.51 61.61
N LYS A 4 -46.89 -5.37 62.31
CA LYS A 4 -46.83 -4.04 61.66
C LYS A 4 -45.43 -3.66 61.15
N GLY A 5 -44.36 -4.12 61.81
CA GLY A 5 -42.98 -3.88 61.35
C GLY A 5 -42.57 -4.76 60.16
N GLN A 6 -43.12 -5.98 60.07
CA GLN A 6 -42.82 -6.91 58.98
C GLN A 6 -43.45 -6.48 57.64
N THR A 7 -44.66 -5.89 57.67
CA THR A 7 -45.30 -5.37 56.45
C THR A 7 -44.54 -4.20 55.85
N LEU A 8 -44.02 -3.28 56.67
CA LEU A 8 -43.22 -2.15 56.20
C LEU A 8 -41.93 -2.63 55.52
N VAL A 9 -41.24 -3.60 56.12
CA VAL A 9 -40.03 -4.20 55.55
C VAL A 9 -40.33 -4.90 54.23
N ALA A 10 -41.43 -5.65 54.14
CA ALA A 10 -41.83 -6.32 52.89
C ALA A 10 -42.09 -5.34 51.74
N ILE A 11 -42.74 -4.19 52.02
CA ILE A 11 -43.00 -3.15 51.01
C ILE A 11 -41.70 -2.48 50.55
N VAL A 12 -40.79 -2.18 51.48
CA VAL A 12 -39.48 -1.60 51.14
C VAL A 12 -38.63 -2.57 50.33
N VAL A 13 -38.65 -3.86 50.65
CA VAL A 13 -37.94 -4.87 49.86
C VAL A 13 -38.53 -4.98 48.46
N LEU A 14 -39.86 -4.98 48.32
CA LEU A 14 -40.53 -5.00 47.02
C LEU A 14 -40.24 -3.76 46.18
N SER A 15 -40.22 -2.56 46.78
CA SER A 15 -39.90 -1.33 46.06
C SER A 15 -38.44 -1.29 45.61
N VAL A 16 -37.51 -1.75 46.44
CA VAL A 16 -36.09 -1.88 46.08
C VAL A 16 -35.90 -2.90 44.97
N LEU A 17 -36.57 -4.05 45.01
CA LEU A 17 -36.53 -5.05 43.95
C LEU A 17 -37.10 -4.52 42.63
N ALA A 18 -38.21 -3.78 42.68
CA ALA A 18 -38.78 -3.17 41.48
C ALA A 18 -37.83 -2.13 40.86
N LEU A 19 -37.20 -1.29 41.69
CA LEU A 19 -36.21 -0.30 41.24
C LEU A 19 -34.98 -0.96 40.62
N THR A 20 -34.43 -2.01 41.23
CA THR A 20 -33.23 -2.68 40.71
C THR A 20 -33.51 -3.31 39.35
N VAL A 21 -34.65 -3.98 39.17
CA VAL A 21 -35.06 -4.53 37.86
C VAL A 21 -35.24 -3.42 36.83
N GLY A 22 -35.92 -2.32 37.20
CA GLY A 22 -36.11 -1.18 36.31
C GLY A 22 -34.79 -0.54 35.84
N ILE A 23 -33.83 -0.37 36.76
CA ILE A 23 -32.50 0.15 36.44
C ILE A 23 -31.72 -0.81 35.53
N LEU A 24 -31.78 -2.12 35.78
CA LEU A 24 -31.06 -3.11 34.99
C LEU A 24 -31.55 -3.14 33.53
N VAL A 25 -32.88 -3.13 33.31
CA VAL A 25 -33.47 -3.10 31.96
C VAL A 25 -33.10 -1.80 31.25
N SER A 26 -33.22 -0.66 31.93
CA SER A 26 -32.86 0.64 31.38
C SER A 26 -31.38 0.72 30.99
N ASN A 27 -30.48 0.24 31.86
CA ASN A 27 -29.05 0.21 31.57
C ASN A 27 -28.71 -0.70 30.39
N ARG A 28 -29.35 -1.87 30.27
CA ARG A 28 -29.15 -2.77 29.14
C ARG A 28 -29.62 -2.13 27.83
N PHE A 29 -30.76 -1.46 27.85
CA PHE A 29 -31.30 -0.75 26.69
C PHE A 29 -30.38 0.39 26.24
N ILE A 30 -29.93 1.24 27.18
CA ILE A 30 -29.01 2.36 26.89
C ILE A 30 -27.68 1.84 26.34
N LYS A 31 -27.12 0.77 26.92
CA LYS A 31 -25.91 0.12 26.41
C LYS A 31 -26.10 -0.42 25.00
N GLY A 32 -27.24 -1.05 24.72
CA GLY A 32 -27.59 -1.55 23.40
C GLY A 32 -27.67 -0.44 22.36
N LEU A 33 -28.35 0.67 22.67
CA LEU A 33 -28.44 1.83 21.80
C LEU A 33 -27.08 2.46 21.52
N ARG A 34 -26.22 2.58 22.54
CA ARG A 34 -24.83 3.06 22.35
C ARG A 34 -24.05 2.16 21.41
N SER A 35 -24.09 0.84 21.63
CA SER A 35 -23.38 -0.12 20.78
C SER A 35 -23.84 -0.07 19.33
N ILE A 36 -25.16 0.04 19.08
CA ILE A 36 -25.71 0.21 17.72
C ILE A 36 -25.22 1.53 17.11
N THR A 37 -25.23 2.62 17.89
CA THR A 37 -24.78 3.93 17.41
C THR A 37 -23.29 3.94 17.09
N GLU A 38 -22.46 3.32 17.92
CA GLU A 38 -21.01 3.17 17.70
C GLU A 38 -20.73 2.34 16.44
N SER A 39 -21.45 1.23 16.25
CA SER A 39 -21.34 0.40 15.04
C SER A 39 -21.75 1.17 13.77
N ASN A 40 -22.87 1.89 13.83
CA ASN A 40 -23.34 2.73 12.72
C ASN A 40 -22.34 3.85 12.40
N ASN A 41 -21.79 4.51 13.43
CA ASN A 41 -20.77 5.54 13.28
C ASN A 41 -19.48 4.96 12.68
N SER A 42 -19.05 3.78 13.12
CA SER A 42 -17.90 3.08 12.55
C SER A 42 -18.08 2.82 11.05
N SER A 43 -19.26 2.35 10.63
CA SER A 43 -19.57 2.08 9.22
C SER A 43 -19.59 3.36 8.39
N LYS A 44 -20.17 4.44 8.93
CA LYS A 44 -20.19 5.77 8.29
C LYS A 44 -18.79 6.38 8.15
N ALA A 45 -17.95 6.25 9.18
CA ALA A 45 -16.57 6.74 9.16
C ALA A 45 -15.74 6.04 8.08
N LEU A 46 -15.93 4.73 7.90
CA LEU A 46 -15.28 4.00 6.80
C LEU A 46 -15.81 4.45 5.43
N ALA A 47 -17.14 4.49 5.26
CA ALA A 47 -17.76 4.83 3.98
C ALA A 47 -17.35 6.24 3.48
N ILE A 48 -17.23 7.23 4.37
CA ILE A 48 -16.77 8.56 3.96
C ILE A 48 -15.27 8.58 3.61
N ALA A 49 -14.45 7.76 4.28
CA ALA A 49 -13.03 7.65 3.98
C ALA A 49 -12.84 7.03 2.59
N GLU A 50 -13.56 5.96 2.28
CA GLU A 50 -13.56 5.31 0.96
C GLU A 50 -14.02 6.29 -0.12
N ALA A 51 -15.14 6.99 0.08
CA ALA A 51 -15.63 7.99 -0.88
C ALA A 51 -14.64 9.13 -1.12
N ALA A 52 -13.92 9.57 -0.08
CA ALA A 52 -12.89 10.59 -0.22
C ALA A 52 -11.66 10.08 -1.01
N VAL A 53 -11.23 8.84 -0.78
CA VAL A 53 -10.17 8.20 -1.58
C VAL A 53 -10.60 8.06 -3.04
N GLU A 54 -11.81 7.56 -3.31
CA GLU A 54 -12.32 7.41 -4.68
C GLU A 54 -12.31 8.74 -5.44
N ARG A 55 -12.72 9.83 -4.78
CA ARG A 55 -12.67 11.18 -5.38
C ARG A 55 -11.24 11.59 -5.74
N MET A 56 -10.26 11.22 -4.93
CA MET A 56 -8.84 11.52 -5.19
C MET A 56 -8.27 10.69 -6.33
N LEU A 57 -8.68 9.42 -6.46
CA LEU A 57 -8.23 8.55 -7.54
C LEU A 57 -8.61 9.08 -8.92
N LEU A 58 -9.71 9.85 -9.02
CA LEU A 58 -10.16 10.50 -10.25
C LEU A 58 -9.32 11.73 -10.65
N ILE A 59 -8.52 12.30 -9.74
CA ILE A 59 -7.69 13.48 -10.02
C ILE A 59 -6.45 13.04 -10.82
N PRO A 60 -6.03 13.77 -11.86
CA PRO A 60 -4.80 13.48 -12.60
C PRO A 60 -3.57 13.43 -11.69
N ASN A 61 -2.59 12.57 -12.03
CA ASN A 61 -1.39 12.40 -11.21
C ASN A 61 -0.63 13.73 -11.05
N GLU A 62 -0.40 14.47 -12.14
CA GLU A 62 0.26 15.78 -12.12
C GLU A 62 -0.33 16.73 -11.07
N THR A 63 -1.66 16.80 -10.98
CA THR A 63 -2.34 17.65 -9.98
C THR A 63 -2.17 17.15 -8.54
N LEU A 64 -2.15 15.82 -8.34
CA LEU A 64 -1.89 15.24 -7.03
C LEU A 64 -0.43 15.45 -6.60
N GLU A 65 0.53 15.37 -7.53
CA GLU A 65 1.94 15.68 -7.29
C GLU A 65 2.12 17.14 -6.90
N ASP A 66 1.44 18.06 -7.59
CA ASP A 66 1.40 19.48 -7.23
C ASP A 66 0.90 19.66 -5.79
N TYR A 67 -0.20 19.03 -5.39
CA TYR A 67 -0.70 19.14 -4.02
C TYR A 67 0.30 18.69 -2.97
N ILE A 68 1.08 17.64 -3.24
CA ILE A 68 2.15 17.18 -2.34
C ILE A 68 3.27 18.22 -2.29
N ASN A 69 3.71 18.72 -3.44
CA ASN A 69 4.80 19.68 -3.55
C ASN A 69 4.47 21.05 -2.92
N PHE A 70 3.22 21.50 -3.04
CA PHE A 70 2.72 22.71 -2.37
C PHE A 70 2.35 22.47 -0.89
N GLY A 71 2.34 21.21 -0.44
CA GLY A 71 1.99 20.82 0.92
C GLY A 71 0.51 21.02 1.28
N SER A 72 -0.36 21.23 0.29
CA SER A 72 -1.79 21.42 0.50
C SER A 72 -2.61 21.22 -0.77
N CYS A 73 -3.78 20.60 -0.58
CA CYS A 73 -4.85 20.40 -1.56
C CYS A 73 -6.12 21.19 -1.18
N GLY A 74 -6.07 22.02 -0.13
CA GLY A 74 -7.19 22.81 0.37
C GLY A 74 -8.46 21.98 0.59
N ASP A 75 -9.60 22.52 0.18
CA ASP A 75 -10.92 21.89 0.33
C ASP A 75 -11.09 20.61 -0.50
N VAL A 76 -10.19 20.33 -1.46
CA VAL A 76 -10.23 19.09 -2.24
C VAL A 76 -9.95 17.89 -1.33
N CYS A 77 -9.06 18.05 -0.34
CA CYS A 77 -8.70 17.02 0.63
C CYS A 77 -9.68 16.84 1.78
N VAL A 78 -10.79 17.57 1.77
CA VAL A 78 -11.83 17.43 2.77
C VAL A 78 -13.13 17.01 2.10
N LEU A 79 -13.73 15.94 2.59
CA LEU A 79 -15.09 15.54 2.23
C LEU A 79 -15.95 15.62 3.49
N GLU A 80 -16.93 16.53 3.50
CA GLU A 80 -17.87 16.68 4.61
C GLU A 80 -19.31 16.48 4.14
N LEU A 81 -20.05 15.64 4.87
CA LEU A 81 -21.46 15.38 4.64
C LEU A 81 -22.25 15.71 5.91
N VAL A 82 -23.42 16.34 5.74
CA VAL A 82 -24.34 16.64 6.83
C VAL A 82 -25.56 15.71 6.71
N GLY A 83 -25.71 14.82 7.69
CA GLY A 83 -26.87 13.92 7.78
C GLY A 83 -28.15 14.65 8.21
N GLY A 84 -29.30 14.01 8.03
CA GLY A 84 -30.63 14.60 8.27
C GLY A 84 -30.95 15.07 9.70
N LEU A 85 -30.06 14.84 10.67
CA LEU A 85 -30.15 15.33 12.06
C LEU A 85 -29.03 16.33 12.41
N GLY A 86 -28.35 16.91 11.41
CA GLY A 86 -27.19 17.79 11.62
C GLY A 86 -25.89 17.07 12.01
N GLN A 87 -25.87 15.73 11.96
CA GLN A 87 -24.66 14.94 12.16
C GLN A 87 -23.67 15.25 11.04
N ARG A 88 -22.52 15.82 11.39
CA ARG A 88 -21.40 16.03 10.46
C ARG A 88 -20.55 14.76 10.42
N ILE A 89 -20.29 14.29 9.21
CA ILE A 89 -19.38 13.20 8.91
C ILE A 89 -18.31 13.80 8.01
N ARG A 90 -17.04 13.62 8.35
CA ARG A 90 -15.92 14.26 7.65
C ARG A 90 -14.82 13.26 7.36
N ALA A 91 -14.23 13.34 6.17
CA ALA A 91 -12.97 12.69 5.84
C ALA A 91 -11.91 13.73 5.51
N ASP A 92 -10.70 13.50 6.01
CA ASP A 92 -9.53 14.31 5.73
C ASP A 92 -8.51 13.44 5.01
N VAL A 93 -8.06 13.89 3.84
CA VAL A 93 -7.07 13.20 3.00
C VAL A 93 -5.69 13.80 3.20
N THR A 94 -4.70 12.93 3.31
CA THR A 94 -3.27 13.26 3.27
C THR A 94 -2.63 12.54 2.08
N LEU A 95 -1.80 13.26 1.34
CA LEU A 95 -1.11 12.77 0.15
C LEU A 95 0.40 12.68 0.45
N SER A 96 1.05 11.64 -0.04
CA SER A 96 2.51 11.52 -0.02
C SER A 96 3.00 10.73 -1.24
N PHE A 97 4.26 10.91 -1.62
CA PHE A 97 4.87 10.05 -2.62
C PHE A 97 5.08 8.63 -2.05
N ALA A 98 4.89 7.62 -2.89
CA ALA A 98 5.51 6.32 -2.69
C ALA A 98 6.95 6.39 -3.22
N GLY A 99 7.95 6.12 -2.38
CA GLY A 99 9.34 6.42 -2.71
C GLY A 99 9.62 7.92 -2.65
N ASN A 100 10.39 8.46 -3.60
CA ASN A 100 10.95 9.81 -3.54
C ASN A 100 11.77 10.06 -2.25
N SER A 101 12.53 9.05 -1.85
CA SER A 101 13.37 9.07 -0.66
C SER A 101 14.71 8.39 -0.94
N SER A 102 15.69 8.61 -0.07
CA SER A 102 16.94 7.85 -0.04
C SER A 102 16.80 6.51 0.69
N GLU A 103 15.59 6.18 1.16
CA GLU A 103 15.30 4.92 1.83
C GLU A 103 14.97 3.83 0.81
N ALA A 104 15.08 2.58 1.23
CA ALA A 104 14.70 1.45 0.39
C ALA A 104 13.22 1.51 0.04
N PHE A 105 12.89 1.37 -1.25
CA PHE A 105 11.52 1.15 -1.67
C PHE A 105 11.17 -0.32 -1.52
N GLU A 106 10.23 -0.60 -0.61
CA GLU A 106 9.74 -1.94 -0.33
C GLU A 106 8.50 -2.25 -1.17
N THR A 107 8.47 -3.43 -1.79
CA THR A 107 7.28 -3.94 -2.47
C THR A 107 7.18 -5.45 -2.37
N LYS A 108 5.95 -5.96 -2.28
CA LYS A 108 5.67 -7.39 -2.36
C LYS A 108 5.47 -7.78 -3.83
N ILE A 109 6.17 -8.82 -4.26
CA ILE A 109 5.98 -9.45 -5.56
C ILE A 109 5.46 -10.88 -5.32
N SER A 110 4.27 -11.19 -5.82
CA SER A 110 3.79 -12.57 -5.79
C SER A 110 4.41 -13.39 -6.91
N GLU A 111 4.51 -14.70 -6.71
CA GLU A 111 5.14 -15.59 -7.68
C GLU A 111 4.51 -15.42 -9.07
N ASN A 112 5.36 -15.25 -10.08
CA ASN A 112 5.01 -15.03 -11.48
C ASN A 112 4.35 -13.67 -11.83
N GLU A 113 4.14 -12.78 -10.86
CA GLU A 113 3.72 -11.40 -11.10
C GLU A 113 4.92 -10.48 -11.35
N VAL A 114 4.66 -9.36 -12.02
CA VAL A 114 5.64 -8.33 -12.35
C VAL A 114 5.31 -7.06 -11.59
N VAL A 115 6.33 -6.51 -10.91
CA VAL A 115 6.27 -5.16 -10.35
C VAL A 115 7.22 -4.26 -11.12
N GLN A 116 6.78 -3.04 -11.40
CA GLN A 116 7.58 -2.03 -12.07
C GLN A 116 8.05 -0.99 -11.05
N VAL A 117 9.33 -0.65 -11.12
CA VAL A 117 9.96 0.40 -10.35
C VAL A 117 10.40 1.50 -11.31
N ASN A 118 9.86 2.70 -11.14
CA ASN A 118 10.17 3.88 -11.92
C ASN A 118 11.58 4.39 -11.61
N LEU A 119 12.37 4.63 -12.66
CA LEU A 119 13.71 5.19 -12.61
C LEU A 119 13.86 6.50 -13.39
N THR A 120 12.77 7.06 -13.94
CA THR A 120 12.85 8.33 -14.67
C THR A 120 13.46 9.42 -13.78
N GLY A 121 14.55 10.03 -14.27
CA GLY A 121 15.32 11.05 -13.55
C GLY A 121 16.43 10.52 -12.63
N TYR A 122 16.60 9.20 -12.52
CA TYR A 122 17.75 8.59 -11.84
C TYR A 122 19.02 8.77 -12.68
N GLU A 123 20.19 8.98 -12.05
CA GLU A 123 21.39 9.31 -12.82
C GLU A 123 21.97 8.08 -13.52
N THR A 124 22.65 8.32 -14.64
CA THR A 124 23.42 7.32 -15.39
C THR A 124 24.70 6.93 -14.65
N ASN A 125 25.16 5.69 -14.82
CA ASN A 125 26.35 5.12 -14.17
C ASN A 125 26.25 5.10 -12.63
N SER A 126 25.02 5.02 -12.12
CA SER A 126 24.71 4.85 -10.70
C SER A 126 24.24 3.42 -10.45
N ASN A 127 24.47 2.91 -9.24
CA ASN A 127 23.97 1.61 -8.85
C ASN A 127 22.58 1.73 -8.21
N ILE A 128 21.77 0.72 -8.45
CA ILE A 128 20.54 0.43 -7.72
C ILE A 128 20.64 -1.00 -7.26
N ASP A 129 20.53 -1.23 -5.97
CA ASP A 129 20.63 -2.57 -5.41
C ASP A 129 19.23 -3.14 -5.20
N VAL A 130 19.01 -4.36 -5.68
CA VAL A 130 17.77 -5.10 -5.51
C VAL A 130 18.04 -6.22 -4.52
N CYS A 131 17.37 -6.17 -3.37
CA CYS A 131 17.63 -7.06 -2.24
C CYS A 131 16.36 -7.81 -1.78
N TRP A 132 16.54 -9.02 -1.24
CA TRP A 132 15.50 -9.87 -0.65
C TRP A 132 16.10 -10.95 0.27
N ASP A 133 15.27 -11.61 1.09
CA ASP A 133 15.74 -12.55 2.12
C ASP A 133 15.31 -14.01 1.96
N ASN A 134 14.36 -14.28 1.08
CA ASN A 134 13.81 -15.62 0.95
C ASN A 134 14.43 -16.42 -0.21
N PHE A 135 13.80 -17.54 -0.55
CA PHE A 135 14.28 -18.47 -1.58
C PHE A 135 13.77 -18.14 -3.00
N ALA A 136 13.11 -17.00 -3.20
CA ALA A 136 12.69 -16.59 -4.53
C ALA A 136 13.91 -16.30 -5.41
N SER A 137 13.81 -16.64 -6.69
CA SER A 137 14.77 -16.20 -7.71
C SER A 137 14.18 -14.99 -8.43
N ILE A 138 14.99 -13.96 -8.65
CA ILE A 138 14.52 -12.67 -9.14
C ILE A 138 15.03 -12.46 -10.56
N TYR A 139 14.11 -12.12 -11.45
CA TYR A 139 14.42 -11.68 -12.79
C TYR A 139 14.06 -10.20 -12.93
N ALA A 140 15.01 -9.40 -13.39
CA ALA A 140 14.84 -7.97 -13.56
C ALA A 140 15.15 -7.55 -14.99
N ASN A 141 14.27 -6.76 -15.59
CA ASN A 141 14.52 -6.07 -16.85
C ASN A 141 14.77 -4.60 -16.56
N TYR A 142 16.02 -4.17 -16.72
CA TYR A 142 16.36 -2.75 -16.72
C TYR A 142 16.03 -2.15 -18.08
N ILE A 143 15.17 -1.14 -18.11
CA ILE A 143 14.71 -0.45 -19.32
C ILE A 143 15.30 0.96 -19.31
N TYR A 144 15.93 1.31 -20.43
CA TYR A 144 16.58 2.61 -20.62
C TYR A 144 16.38 3.11 -22.05
N GLU A 145 16.45 4.42 -22.24
CA GLU A 145 16.44 5.04 -23.56
C GLU A 145 17.87 5.29 -24.06
N GLU A 146 18.15 4.86 -25.29
CA GLU A 146 19.38 5.18 -26.02
C GLU A 146 19.03 5.58 -27.45
N SER A 147 19.40 6.81 -27.85
CA SER A 147 19.11 7.35 -29.19
C SER A 147 17.61 7.30 -29.57
N SER A 148 16.73 7.67 -28.62
CA SER A 148 15.27 7.66 -28.79
C SER A 148 14.66 6.28 -29.06
N LYS A 149 15.37 5.22 -28.69
CA LYS A 149 14.87 3.85 -28.68
C LYS A 149 14.95 3.29 -27.27
N LEU A 150 13.88 2.64 -26.83
CA LEU A 150 13.90 1.86 -25.59
C LEU A 150 14.71 0.59 -25.80
N LYS A 151 15.61 0.31 -24.86
CA LYS A 151 16.41 -0.91 -24.78
C LYS A 151 16.21 -1.56 -23.43
N ILE A 152 16.44 -2.87 -23.40
CA ILE A 152 16.31 -3.70 -22.21
C ILE A 152 17.63 -4.40 -21.93
N PHE A 153 18.03 -4.40 -20.66
CA PHE A 153 19.12 -5.23 -20.15
C PHE A 153 18.60 -6.16 -19.06
N PRO A 154 18.63 -7.49 -19.27
CA PRO A 154 18.11 -8.44 -18.30
C PRO A 154 19.15 -8.80 -17.23
N TYR A 155 18.64 -9.01 -16.01
CA TYR A 155 19.36 -9.56 -14.86
C TYR A 155 18.56 -10.74 -14.33
N ALA A 156 19.24 -11.81 -13.93
CA ALA A 156 18.59 -13.00 -13.40
C ALA A 156 19.43 -13.58 -12.27
N TYR A 157 18.89 -13.58 -11.05
CA TYR A 157 19.62 -13.96 -9.86
C TYR A 157 18.87 -14.97 -9.00
N ASN A 158 19.55 -16.05 -8.67
CA ASN A 158 19.16 -17.00 -7.65
C ASN A 158 19.56 -16.47 -6.26
N PRO A 159 18.86 -16.89 -5.18
CA PRO A 159 19.30 -16.62 -3.82
C PRO A 159 20.63 -17.32 -3.52
N VAL A 160 21.39 -16.82 -2.55
CA VAL A 160 22.70 -17.35 -2.11
C VAL A 160 22.61 -18.84 -1.75
N THR A 161 21.47 -19.27 -1.23
CA THR A 161 21.22 -20.65 -0.76
C THR A 161 20.50 -21.52 -1.80
N TYR A 162 20.48 -21.11 -3.06
CA TYR A 162 19.80 -21.85 -4.12
C TYR A 162 20.39 -23.26 -4.27
N ALA A 163 19.52 -24.26 -4.10
CA ALA A 163 19.86 -25.68 -4.19
C ALA A 163 19.09 -26.39 -5.33
N GLY A 164 18.53 -25.62 -6.27
CA GLY A 164 17.77 -26.13 -7.40
C GLY A 164 18.65 -26.59 -8.57
N PHE A 165 18.01 -26.88 -9.70
CA PHE A 165 18.69 -27.23 -10.94
C PHE A 165 19.30 -25.98 -11.58
N ASP A 166 20.37 -26.16 -12.35
CA ASP A 166 20.95 -25.06 -13.13
C ASP A 166 19.90 -24.47 -14.08
N ASN A 167 19.58 -23.19 -13.84
CA ASN A 167 18.60 -22.41 -14.57
C ASN A 167 19.25 -21.25 -15.35
N GLY A 168 20.59 -21.17 -15.37
CA GLY A 168 21.34 -20.10 -16.03
C GLY A 168 21.25 -18.73 -15.34
N PHE A 169 20.77 -18.66 -14.10
CA PHE A 169 20.76 -17.43 -13.31
C PHE A 169 22.08 -17.30 -12.54
N ASP A 170 22.55 -16.07 -12.38
CA ASP A 170 23.69 -15.78 -11.52
C ASP A 170 23.30 -15.95 -10.04
N ASN A 171 24.29 -16.02 -9.15
CA ASN A 171 24.02 -16.07 -7.71
C ASN A 171 24.07 -14.67 -7.10
N ALA A 172 23.06 -14.32 -6.31
CA ALA A 172 23.07 -13.10 -5.53
C ALA A 172 24.19 -13.13 -4.46
N SER A 173 24.42 -11.99 -3.83
CA SER A 173 25.35 -11.86 -2.70
C SER A 173 24.71 -11.09 -1.56
N SER A 174 25.09 -11.38 -0.32
CA SER A 174 24.55 -10.64 0.83
C SER A 174 25.09 -9.21 0.86
N ASN A 175 24.19 -8.23 0.99
CA ASN A 175 24.53 -6.81 1.07
C ASN A 175 23.43 -6.05 1.84
N HIS A 176 23.71 -4.84 2.34
CA HIS A 176 22.73 -3.96 3.02
C HIS A 176 21.96 -4.61 4.20
N GLY A 177 22.49 -5.68 4.79
CA GLY A 177 21.80 -6.45 5.83
C GLY A 177 20.81 -7.51 5.32
N TYR A 178 20.65 -7.65 4.00
CA TYR A 178 19.84 -8.66 3.35
C TYR A 178 20.68 -9.85 2.88
N THR A 179 20.04 -11.01 2.82
CA THR A 179 20.66 -12.29 2.46
C THR A 179 21.05 -12.33 0.99
N ASN A 180 20.20 -11.80 0.11
CA ASN A 180 20.35 -11.85 -1.34
C ASN A 180 20.23 -10.45 -1.91
N CYS A 181 21.26 -9.98 -2.62
CA CYS A 181 21.26 -8.72 -3.35
C CYS A 181 22.02 -8.85 -4.67
N PHE A 182 21.61 -8.07 -5.67
CA PHE A 182 22.41 -7.78 -6.86
C PHE A 182 22.28 -6.30 -7.22
N SER A 183 23.26 -5.80 -7.99
CA SER A 183 23.32 -4.40 -8.41
C SER A 183 22.96 -4.26 -9.88
N ILE A 184 22.07 -3.32 -10.16
CA ILE A 184 21.80 -2.81 -11.50
C ILE A 184 22.62 -1.53 -11.67
N ILE A 185 23.53 -1.52 -12.65
CA ILE A 185 24.28 -0.31 -12.99
C ILE A 185 23.52 0.39 -14.11
N THR A 186 23.00 1.59 -13.84
CA THR A 186 22.24 2.36 -14.82
C THR A 186 23.14 2.80 -15.97
N SER A 187 22.60 2.78 -17.18
CA SER A 187 23.29 3.22 -18.41
C SER A 187 22.34 4.01 -19.29
N ASN A 188 22.87 4.97 -20.06
CA ASN A 188 22.07 5.94 -20.82
C ASN A 188 21.00 6.61 -19.95
N THR A 189 19.79 6.86 -20.49
CA THR A 189 18.68 7.47 -19.74
C THR A 189 17.85 6.39 -19.05
N PRO A 190 17.89 6.24 -17.71
CA PRO A 190 17.14 5.21 -17.00
C PRO A 190 15.64 5.52 -17.02
N GLU A 191 14.81 4.52 -17.33
CA GLU A 191 13.35 4.66 -17.37
C GLU A 191 12.68 3.84 -16.27
N MET A 192 12.97 2.54 -16.19
CA MET A 192 12.33 1.67 -15.19
C MET A 192 13.08 0.35 -15.01
N VAL A 193 12.78 -0.34 -13.91
CA VAL A 193 13.13 -1.75 -13.70
C VAL A 193 11.86 -2.55 -13.53
N ARG A 194 11.72 -3.64 -14.28
CA ARG A 194 10.62 -4.60 -14.11
C ARG A 194 11.12 -5.82 -13.40
N LEU A 195 10.57 -6.13 -12.24
CA LEU A 195 10.98 -7.19 -11.33
C LEU A 195 9.94 -8.31 -11.36
N LYS A 196 10.40 -9.55 -11.45
CA LYS A 196 9.57 -10.75 -11.40
C LYS A 196 10.17 -11.76 -10.45
N ALA A 197 9.34 -12.31 -9.57
CA ALA A 197 9.73 -13.37 -8.64
C ALA A 197 9.36 -14.74 -9.21
N PHE A 198 10.30 -15.68 -9.13
CA PHE A 198 10.14 -17.08 -9.50
C PHE A 198 10.28 -17.98 -8.27
N TYR A 199 9.58 -19.12 -8.31
CA TYR A 199 9.60 -20.21 -7.32
C TYR A 199 8.98 -19.86 -5.94
N SER A 200 8.82 -18.58 -5.60
CA SER A 200 8.14 -18.14 -4.38
C SER A 200 7.76 -16.66 -4.46
N ASP A 201 6.74 -16.26 -3.70
CA ASP A 201 6.47 -14.86 -3.37
C ASP A 201 7.72 -14.23 -2.72
N SER A 202 7.96 -12.94 -2.91
CA SER A 202 9.07 -12.23 -2.27
C SER A 202 8.73 -10.80 -1.87
N TYR A 203 9.38 -10.33 -0.80
CA TYR A 203 9.47 -8.91 -0.47
C TYR A 203 10.79 -8.40 -1.03
N ILE A 204 10.69 -7.45 -1.95
CA ILE A 204 11.84 -6.83 -2.60
C ILE A 204 12.07 -5.44 -2.03
N TYR A 205 13.34 -5.15 -1.79
CA TYR A 205 13.83 -3.86 -1.36
C TYR A 205 14.69 -3.30 -2.48
N VAL A 206 14.26 -2.20 -3.08
CA VAL A 206 15.04 -1.46 -4.07
C VAL A 206 15.74 -0.30 -3.39
N ILE A 207 17.05 -0.39 -3.30
CA ILE A 207 17.90 0.50 -2.52
C ILE A 207 18.62 1.43 -3.49
N PRO A 208 18.37 2.75 -3.45
CA PRO A 208 19.11 3.70 -4.27
C PRO A 208 20.56 3.83 -3.79
N ASN A 209 21.42 4.39 -4.65
CA ASN A 209 22.75 4.83 -4.24
C ASN A 209 22.63 5.87 -3.11
N GLU A 210 23.58 5.89 -2.15
CA GLU A 210 23.58 6.81 -1.00
C GLU A 210 23.44 8.29 -1.35
N THR A 211 23.81 8.67 -2.58
CA THR A 211 23.76 10.05 -3.07
C THR A 211 22.49 10.38 -3.88
N GLN A 212 21.60 9.40 -4.08
CA GLN A 212 20.42 9.53 -4.92
C GLN A 212 19.16 9.12 -4.18
N THR A 213 18.03 9.60 -4.68
CA THR A 213 16.71 9.18 -4.21
C THR A 213 16.08 8.26 -5.25
N ILE A 214 15.37 7.24 -4.79
CA ILE A 214 14.53 6.48 -5.70
C ILE A 214 13.39 7.40 -6.18
N PRO A 215 13.10 7.50 -7.49
CA PRO A 215 12.03 8.34 -7.98
C PRO A 215 10.67 7.95 -7.39
N SER A 216 9.67 8.82 -7.56
CA SER A 216 8.31 8.48 -7.14
C SER A 216 7.80 7.26 -7.91
N GLN A 217 7.29 6.28 -7.15
CA GLN A 217 6.66 5.05 -7.63
C GLN A 217 5.13 5.22 -7.77
N GLY A 218 4.63 6.40 -7.41
CA GLY A 218 3.22 6.73 -7.37
C GLY A 218 2.88 7.58 -6.15
N ILE A 219 1.57 7.67 -5.87
CA ILE A 219 1.00 8.54 -4.86
C ILE A 219 0.24 7.70 -3.84
N ILE A 220 0.61 7.83 -2.57
CA ILE A 220 -0.12 7.26 -1.45
C ILE A 220 -1.20 8.25 -1.03
N ILE A 221 -2.45 7.79 -1.09
CA ILE A 221 -3.63 8.56 -0.71
C ILE A 221 -4.16 7.94 0.58
N THR A 222 -4.00 8.64 1.70
CA THR A 222 -4.55 8.21 2.99
C THR A 222 -5.74 9.08 3.36
N SER A 223 -6.91 8.49 3.57
CA SER A 223 -8.11 9.19 4.03
C SER A 223 -8.52 8.75 5.42
N THR A 224 -8.71 9.71 6.31
CA THR A 224 -9.20 9.47 7.68
C THR A 224 -10.63 10.00 7.81
N GLY A 225 -11.59 9.10 7.86
CA GLY A 225 -13.00 9.37 8.07
C GLY A 225 -13.39 9.41 9.56
N ARG A 226 -14.30 10.33 9.90
CA ARG A 226 -14.76 10.63 11.25
C ARG A 226 -16.29 10.75 11.28
N ALA A 227 -16.92 9.97 12.16
CA ALA A 227 -18.36 10.03 12.41
C ALA A 227 -18.64 9.86 13.92
N GLY A 228 -19.14 10.91 14.58
CA GLY A 228 -19.24 10.90 16.05
C GLY A 228 -17.88 10.66 16.70
N ASN A 229 -17.74 9.58 17.48
CA ASN A 229 -16.49 9.17 18.10
C ASN A 229 -15.69 8.13 17.28
N ALA A 230 -16.25 7.65 16.16
CA ALA A 230 -15.58 6.65 15.35
C ALA A 230 -14.61 7.30 14.36
N ILE A 231 -13.39 6.75 14.28
CA ILE A 231 -12.35 7.16 13.34
C ILE A 231 -11.91 5.92 12.57
N LYS A 232 -11.87 6.01 11.23
CA LYS A 232 -11.40 4.95 10.33
C LYS A 232 -10.46 5.55 9.30
N SER A 233 -9.43 4.80 8.94
CA SER A 233 -8.46 5.22 7.93
C SER A 233 -8.37 4.18 6.82
N VAL A 234 -8.24 4.65 5.59
CA VAL A 234 -8.04 3.85 4.38
C VAL A 234 -6.84 4.45 3.64
N SER A 235 -5.94 3.60 3.16
CA SER A 235 -4.78 4.02 2.36
C SER A 235 -4.76 3.24 1.05
N VAL A 236 -4.53 3.97 -0.05
CA VAL A 236 -4.46 3.41 -1.40
C VAL A 236 -3.23 3.98 -2.10
N LEU A 237 -2.50 3.10 -2.78
CA LEU A 237 -1.43 3.47 -3.69
C LEU A 237 -2.00 3.66 -5.10
N LYS A 238 -1.86 4.86 -5.64
CA LYS A 238 -2.04 5.15 -7.06
C LYS A 238 -0.68 5.06 -7.75
N SER A 239 -0.40 3.93 -8.38
CA SER A 239 0.87 3.71 -9.07
C SER A 239 1.02 4.61 -10.30
N SER A 240 2.27 4.87 -10.68
CA SER A 240 2.59 5.48 -11.97
C SER A 240 2.19 4.56 -13.12
N ALA A 241 2.03 5.12 -14.32
CA ALA A 241 1.67 4.34 -15.50
C ALA A 241 2.68 3.20 -15.73
N MET A 242 2.18 1.97 -15.81
CA MET A 242 2.97 0.75 -15.98
C MET A 242 2.50 0.01 -17.23
N ALA A 243 3.44 -0.55 -17.97
CA ALA A 243 3.13 -1.34 -19.16
C ALA A 243 2.52 -2.70 -18.74
N PRO A 244 1.40 -3.13 -19.34
CA PRO A 244 0.80 -4.41 -19.00
C PRO A 244 1.77 -5.59 -19.22
N GLU A 245 1.73 -6.57 -18.31
CA GLU A 245 2.57 -7.79 -18.36
C GLU A 245 2.44 -8.58 -19.66
N TYR A 246 1.29 -8.51 -20.33
CA TYR A 246 1.06 -9.20 -21.61
C TYR A 246 1.95 -8.70 -22.74
N PHE A 247 2.59 -7.54 -22.62
CA PHE A 247 3.56 -7.05 -23.61
C PHE A 247 4.98 -7.56 -23.34
N ASP A 248 5.19 -8.32 -22.27
CA ASP A 248 6.52 -8.78 -21.89
C ASP A 248 7.07 -9.79 -22.90
N TYR A 249 6.22 -10.45 -23.70
CA TYR A 249 6.68 -11.31 -24.79
C TYR A 249 7.54 -10.57 -25.83
N VAL A 250 7.25 -9.28 -26.07
CA VAL A 250 8.06 -8.41 -26.95
C VAL A 250 9.35 -8.01 -26.24
N ILE A 251 9.28 -7.77 -24.93
CA ILE A 251 10.41 -7.39 -24.08
C ILE A 251 11.43 -8.53 -23.94
N TYR A 252 10.97 -9.79 -23.97
CA TYR A 252 11.85 -10.96 -23.92
C TYR A 252 12.55 -11.25 -25.26
N GLN A 253 12.18 -10.60 -26.37
CA GLN A 253 12.89 -10.78 -27.65
C GLN A 253 14.26 -10.07 -27.59
N LYS A 254 15.32 -10.84 -27.82
CA LYS A 254 16.72 -10.36 -27.85
C LYS A 254 17.16 -9.88 -29.24
N SER A 255 16.38 -10.11 -30.29
CA SER A 255 16.72 -9.82 -31.69
C SER A 255 15.58 -9.10 -32.41
N GLU A 256 15.90 -8.08 -33.22
CA GLU A 256 14.95 -7.39 -34.10
C GLU A 256 14.54 -8.25 -35.31
N ASP A 257 15.37 -9.24 -35.68
CA ASP A 257 15.21 -10.03 -36.90
C ASP A 257 14.77 -11.49 -36.65
N ASP A 258 14.77 -11.95 -35.39
CA ASP A 258 14.44 -13.35 -35.04
C ASP A 258 13.27 -13.43 -34.04
N PRO A 259 12.06 -13.79 -34.52
CA PRO A 259 10.91 -13.95 -33.63
C PRO A 259 11.15 -15.14 -32.66
N LEU A 260 11.07 -14.86 -31.35
CA LEU A 260 11.27 -15.83 -30.26
C LEU A 260 12.75 -16.16 -29.96
N SER A 261 13.65 -15.21 -30.14
CA SER A 261 15.08 -15.34 -29.78
C SER A 261 15.37 -15.48 -28.26
N ASN A 262 14.34 -15.71 -27.44
CA ASN A 262 14.42 -15.89 -26.01
C ASN A 262 14.70 -17.34 -25.57
N ARG A 263 14.87 -18.26 -26.54
CA ARG A 263 15.23 -19.65 -26.27
C ARG A 263 16.75 -19.80 -26.19
N PRO A 264 17.32 -20.27 -25.06
CA PRO A 264 18.66 -20.85 -25.08
C PRO A 264 18.61 -22.18 -25.88
N TYR A 265 19.62 -22.42 -26.71
CA TYR A 265 19.86 -23.74 -27.32
C TYR A 265 20.40 -24.71 -26.26
#